data_AF-A0A0P7P5Q4-F1
#
_entry.id   AF-A0A0P7P5Q4-F1
#
_cell.length_a   1.000
_cell.length_b   1.000
_cell.length_c   1.000
_cell.angle_alpha   90.00
_cell.angle_beta   90.00
_cell.angle_gamma   90.00
#
_symmetry.space_group_name_H-M   'P 1'
#
loop_
_entity.id
_entity.type
_entity.pdbx_description
1 polymer ?
#
loop_
_entity_poly.entity_id
_entity_poly.type
_entity_poly.pdbx_seq_one_letter_code
_entity_poly.pdbx_strand_id
1 'polypeptide(L)'
;MILVVWRFRGPVYWDGFRTYNFDVIDGVNYQIDVTQPARYDGECQMVNANAERIKNLTFNGKPIDPNAMFLVATNNYRAYGGKFAGTGDSHIAFASPDENRSVLAAWIADESKRAGEIHPAADNNWRLAPIAGDKKLDIRFETSPSDKAAAFIKEKGQYPMNKVATDDIGFAIYQVDLSK
;
A
#
# COMPACT_ATOMS: atom_id res chain seq x y z
N MET A 1 1.91 19.16 -5.22
CA MET A 1 3.00 18.20 -5.37
C MET A 1 2.48 16.86 -4.89
N ILE A 2 2.19 15.91 -5.79
CA ILE A 2 1.98 14.53 -5.36
C ILE A 2 3.35 14.00 -5.03
N LEU A 3 3.60 13.89 -3.74
CA LEU A 3 4.64 13.02 -3.29
C LEU A 3 4.06 11.65 -3.12
N VAL A 4 4.58 10.70 -3.89
CA VAL A 4 4.55 9.34 -3.41
C VAL A 4 5.94 8.72 -3.45
N VAL A 5 6.48 8.44 -2.27
CA VAL A 5 7.68 7.63 -2.13
C VAL A 5 7.23 6.19 -2.12
N TRP A 6 7.18 5.59 -3.29
CA TRP A 6 6.87 4.18 -3.43
C TRP A 6 8.07 3.35 -3.02
N ARG A 7 7.98 2.78 -1.83
CA ARG A 7 8.96 1.83 -1.33
C ARG A 7 8.47 0.43 -1.63
N PHE A 8 9.22 -0.35 -2.41
CA PHE A 8 8.91 -1.76 -2.61
C PHE A 8 10.15 -2.63 -2.42
N ARG A 9 10.56 -2.89 -1.19
CA ARG A 9 11.28 -4.14 -0.93
C ARG A 9 10.19 -5.16 -0.60
N GLY A 10 10.16 -6.28 -1.31
CA GLY A 10 9.09 -7.27 -1.23
C GLY A 10 8.85 -7.84 0.18
N PRO A 11 7.87 -8.75 0.33
CA PRO A 11 7.28 -9.11 1.62
C PRO A 11 8.20 -9.89 2.59
N VAL A 12 9.48 -10.15 2.27
CA VAL A 12 10.33 -11.09 3.03
C VAL A 12 11.79 -10.63 3.14
N TYR A 13 12.05 -9.32 3.24
CA TYR A 13 13.35 -8.83 3.74
C TYR A 13 13.12 -7.99 4.99
N TRP A 14 13.07 -8.68 6.14
CA TRP A 14 13.02 -8.06 7.46
C TRP A 14 14.27 -7.22 7.78
N ASP A 15 15.39 -7.54 7.12
CA ASP A 15 16.64 -6.84 7.32
C ASP A 15 16.76 -5.60 6.41
N GLY A 16 17.04 -4.45 7.03
CA GLY A 16 17.31 -3.19 6.35
C GLY A 16 16.09 -2.39 5.82
N PHE A 17 14.84 -2.81 6.07
CA PHE A 17 13.66 -2.03 5.71
C PHE A 17 12.67 -1.86 6.87
N ARG A 18 12.46 -0.61 7.28
CA ARG A 18 11.49 -0.24 8.32
C ARG A 18 10.08 -0.25 7.75
N THR A 19 9.21 -1.13 8.23
CA THR A 19 7.85 -1.33 7.69
C THR A 19 6.97 -0.08 7.77
N TYR A 20 7.12 0.75 8.80
CA TYR A 20 6.43 2.04 8.91
C TYR A 20 6.77 3.04 7.80
N ASN A 21 7.76 2.72 6.97
CA ASN A 21 8.10 3.53 5.83
C ASN A 21 7.33 3.16 4.54
N PHE A 22 6.51 2.12 4.56
CA PHE A 22 5.60 1.79 3.47
C PHE A 22 4.28 2.53 3.66
N ASP A 23 3.95 3.44 2.73
CA ASP A 23 2.68 4.16 2.72
C ASP A 23 1.74 3.59 1.65
N VAL A 24 0.45 3.61 1.95
CA VAL A 24 -0.62 3.49 0.97
C VAL A 24 -1.20 4.88 0.75
N ILE A 25 -1.27 5.33 -0.51
CA ILE A 25 -1.91 6.60 -0.85
C ILE A 25 -3.34 6.33 -1.25
N ASP A 26 -4.28 6.80 -0.44
CA ASP A 26 -5.71 6.72 -0.70
C ASP A 26 -6.18 7.87 -1.63
N GLY A 27 -7.27 7.66 -2.37
CA GLY A 27 -7.85 8.65 -3.30
C GLY A 27 -7.25 8.65 -4.72
N VAL A 28 -6.23 7.84 -4.99
CA VAL A 28 -5.66 7.58 -6.33
C VAL A 28 -5.65 6.10 -6.63
N ASN A 29 -5.77 5.74 -7.90
CA ASN A 29 -5.61 4.35 -8.34
C ASN A 29 -4.25 4.13 -8.99
N TYR A 30 -3.56 3.03 -8.68
CA TYR A 30 -2.24 2.75 -9.24
C TYR A 30 -1.86 1.27 -9.14
N GLN A 31 -0.82 0.89 -9.87
CA GLN A 31 -0.22 -0.43 -9.82
C GLN A 31 1.25 -0.34 -9.45
N ILE A 32 1.74 -1.36 -8.74
CA ILE A 32 3.15 -1.48 -8.37
C ILE A 32 3.80 -2.65 -9.10
N ASP A 33 4.69 -2.34 -10.03
CA ASP A 33 5.57 -3.28 -10.71
C ASP A 33 6.79 -3.61 -9.83
N VAL A 34 6.78 -4.81 -9.27
CA VAL A 34 7.79 -5.30 -8.33
C VAL A 34 8.97 -5.95 -9.02
N THR A 35 8.91 -6.11 -10.35
CA THR A 35 9.97 -6.75 -11.16
C THR A 35 11.14 -5.80 -11.42
N GLN A 36 10.87 -4.50 -11.43
CA GLN A 36 11.91 -3.47 -11.55
C GLN A 36 12.72 -3.34 -10.25
N PRO A 37 13.99 -2.90 -10.32
CA PRO A 37 14.79 -2.57 -9.13
C PRO A 37 14.18 -1.43 -8.32
N ALA A 38 14.63 -1.27 -7.07
CA ALA A 38 14.17 -0.16 -6.23
C ALA A 38 14.77 1.16 -6.72
N ARG A 39 13.93 2.20 -6.84
CA ARG A 39 14.36 3.57 -7.15
C ARG A 39 15.14 4.21 -6.00
N TYR A 40 14.70 3.93 -4.76
CA TYR A 40 15.26 4.49 -3.53
C TYR A 40 15.66 3.39 -2.53
N ASP A 41 16.62 3.68 -1.65
CA ASP A 41 17.00 2.82 -0.53
C ASP A 41 16.14 3.03 0.74
N GLY A 42 16.54 2.41 1.85
CA GLY A 42 15.85 2.49 3.15
C GLY A 42 15.84 3.90 3.77
N GLU A 43 16.79 4.76 3.38
CA GLU A 43 16.99 6.13 3.87
C GLU A 43 16.52 7.19 2.87
N CYS A 44 15.69 6.81 1.90
CA CYS A 44 15.15 7.67 0.84
C CYS A 44 16.19 8.24 -0.13
N GLN A 45 17.39 7.66 -0.21
CA GLN A 45 18.38 8.06 -1.20
C GLN A 45 18.07 7.39 -2.53
N MET A 46 18.17 8.17 -3.62
CA MET A 46 17.97 7.62 -4.96
C MET A 46 19.14 6.72 -5.33
N VAL A 47 18.86 5.46 -5.64
CA VAL A 47 19.86 4.46 -6.01
C VAL A 47 19.69 3.96 -7.45
N ASN A 48 18.54 4.22 -8.08
CA ASN A 48 18.32 3.91 -9.48
C ASN A 48 17.36 4.93 -10.13
N ALA A 49 17.90 5.92 -10.82
CA ALA A 49 17.10 6.99 -11.44
C ALA A 49 16.15 6.49 -12.55
N ASN A 50 16.47 5.35 -13.17
CA ASN A 50 15.71 4.78 -14.30
C ASN A 50 14.62 3.79 -13.84
N ALA A 51 14.53 3.50 -12.54
CA ALA A 51 13.54 2.58 -12.00
C ALA A 51 12.21 3.28 -11.72
N GLU A 52 11.13 2.77 -12.28
CA GLU A 52 9.78 3.32 -12.15
C GLU A 52 8.76 2.21 -11.93
N ARG A 53 8.54 1.89 -10.65
CA ARG A 53 7.63 0.82 -10.24
C ARG A 53 6.16 1.18 -10.34
N ILE A 54 5.80 2.43 -10.59
CA ILE A 54 4.41 2.86 -10.50
C ILE A 54 3.83 3.01 -11.87
N LYS A 55 2.74 2.29 -12.08
CA LYS A 55 2.06 2.19 -13.36
C LYS A 55 0.62 2.61 -13.18
N ASN A 56 0.03 3.15 -14.25
CA ASN A 56 -1.39 3.45 -14.32
C ASN A 56 -1.91 4.33 -13.17
N LEU A 57 -1.10 5.30 -12.74
CA LEU A 57 -1.48 6.25 -11.69
C LEU A 57 -2.58 7.19 -12.19
N THR A 58 -3.73 7.17 -11.52
CA THR A 58 -4.89 7.98 -11.88
C THR A 58 -5.53 8.63 -10.66
N PHE A 59 -6.10 9.81 -10.86
CA PHE A 59 -6.93 10.53 -9.91
C PHE A 59 -8.28 10.82 -10.57
N ASN A 60 -9.39 10.51 -9.90
CA ASN A 60 -10.74 10.61 -10.46
C ASN A 60 -10.88 9.94 -11.84
N GLY A 61 -10.25 8.76 -12.00
CA GLY A 61 -10.28 7.96 -13.23
C GLY A 61 -9.43 8.53 -14.38
N LYS A 62 -8.67 9.60 -14.19
CA LYS A 62 -7.83 10.22 -15.22
C LYS A 62 -6.34 10.13 -14.87
N PRO A 63 -5.45 9.96 -15.85
CA PRO A 63 -4.01 10.08 -15.61
C PRO A 63 -3.68 11.41 -14.95
N ILE A 64 -2.76 11.36 -13.99
CA ILE A 64 -2.33 12.56 -13.25
C ILE A 64 -1.43 13.41 -14.15
N ASP A 65 -1.72 14.71 -14.23
CA ASP A 65 -0.80 15.69 -14.78
C ASP A 65 0.42 15.82 -13.83
N PRO A 66 1.66 15.57 -14.30
CA PRO A 66 2.86 15.72 -13.49
C PRO A 66 3.03 17.10 -12.83
N ASN A 67 2.41 18.14 -13.39
CA ASN A 67 2.49 19.51 -12.88
C ASN A 67 1.35 19.85 -11.91
N ALA A 68 0.37 18.97 -11.74
CA ALA A 68 -0.77 19.24 -10.87
C ALA A 68 -0.36 19.31 -9.40
N MET A 69 -0.99 20.23 -8.67
CA MET A 69 -0.81 20.39 -7.24
C MET A 69 -1.91 19.66 -6.47
N PHE A 70 -1.50 19.03 -5.37
CA PHE A 70 -2.35 18.24 -4.50
C PHE A 70 -1.99 18.57 -3.07
N LEU A 71 -3.00 18.55 -2.21
CA LEU A 71 -2.83 18.50 -0.77
C LEU A 71 -2.88 17.03 -0.36
N VAL A 72 -1.88 16.60 0.41
CA VAL A 72 -1.80 15.23 0.93
C VAL A 72 -1.95 15.31 2.44
N ALA A 73 -2.99 14.69 2.98
CA ALA A 73 -3.14 14.52 4.41
C ALA A 73 -2.16 13.43 4.88
N THR A 74 -1.29 13.76 5.82
CA THR A 74 -0.28 12.82 6.34
C THR A 74 0.07 13.14 7.78
N ASN A 75 0.83 12.25 8.42
CA ASN A 75 1.30 12.45 9.79
C ASN A 75 2.51 13.39 9.86
N ASN A 76 2.81 13.88 11.06
CA ASN A 76 3.95 14.76 11.31
C ASN A 76 5.30 14.14 10.89
N TYR A 77 5.50 12.83 11.10
CA TYR A 77 6.74 12.14 10.70
C TYR A 77 7.03 12.29 9.19
N ARG A 78 6.00 12.16 8.34
CA ARG A 78 6.12 12.39 6.89
C ARG A 78 6.24 13.86 6.57
N ALA A 79 5.31 14.69 7.06
CA ALA A 79 5.19 16.11 6.72
C ALA A 79 6.46 16.91 7.05
N TYR A 80 7.04 16.70 8.23
CA TYR A 80 8.22 17.44 8.69
C TYR A 80 9.54 16.74 8.38
N GLY A 81 9.50 15.45 8.00
CA GLY A 81 10.70 14.62 7.91
C GLY A 81 11.73 15.07 6.87
N GLY A 82 11.33 15.85 5.84
CA GLY A 82 12.22 16.41 4.79
C GLY A 82 12.96 15.39 3.91
N LYS A 83 12.93 14.10 4.27
CA LYS A 83 13.55 12.98 3.55
C LYS A 83 12.70 12.48 2.38
N PHE A 84 11.44 12.88 2.32
CA PHE A 84 10.49 12.42 1.31
C PHE A 84 10.24 13.57 0.33
N ALA A 85 10.27 13.28 -0.97
CA ALA A 85 10.18 14.27 -2.05
C ALA A 85 8.84 15.05 -2.09
N GLY A 86 8.64 16.08 -1.29
CA GLY A 86 7.25 16.49 -1.00
C GLY A 86 7.05 17.17 0.31
N THR A 87 8.02 17.00 1.20
CA THR A 87 7.87 17.25 2.62
C THR A 87 8.97 18.17 3.13
N GLY A 88 8.94 18.46 4.41
CA GLY A 88 9.70 19.52 5.05
C GLY A 88 8.85 20.78 5.21
N ASP A 89 9.29 21.66 6.11
CA ASP A 89 8.52 22.81 6.59
C ASP A 89 7.97 23.71 5.47
N SER A 90 8.72 23.86 4.38
CA SER A 90 8.30 24.67 3.22
C SER A 90 7.13 24.10 2.43
N HIS A 91 6.75 22.85 2.64
CA HIS A 91 5.66 22.17 1.95
C HIS A 91 4.40 22.01 2.81
N ILE A 92 4.40 22.56 4.03
CA ILE A 92 3.27 22.45 4.95
C ILE A 92 2.22 23.51 4.61
N ALA A 93 1.09 23.06 4.07
CA ALA A 93 -0.06 23.93 3.82
C ALA A 93 -0.89 24.18 5.09
N PHE A 94 -1.02 23.17 5.96
CA PHE A 94 -1.77 23.24 7.21
C PHE A 94 -1.24 22.21 8.21
N ALA A 95 -1.02 22.64 9.45
CA ALA A 95 -0.59 21.78 10.55
C ALA A 95 -1.73 21.66 11.58
N SER A 96 -2.37 20.50 11.63
CA SER A 96 -3.37 20.21 12.67
C SER A 96 -2.68 19.86 14.00
N PRO A 97 -3.21 20.31 15.16
CA PRO A 97 -2.75 19.84 16.46
C PRO A 97 -3.30 18.45 16.82
N ASP A 98 -4.27 17.93 16.06
CA ASP A 98 -4.95 16.69 16.41
C ASP A 98 -4.07 15.46 16.11
N GLU A 99 -3.98 14.56 17.08
CA GLU A 99 -3.31 13.27 16.89
C GLU A 99 -4.13 12.36 15.99
N ASN A 100 -3.46 11.58 15.13
CA ASN A 100 -4.12 10.61 14.23
C ASN A 100 -5.14 9.70 14.95
N ARG A 101 -4.81 9.27 16.18
CA ARG A 101 -5.70 8.41 16.98
C ARG A 101 -6.97 9.15 17.41
N SER A 102 -6.86 10.40 17.81
CA SER A 102 -7.99 11.24 18.19
C SER A 102 -8.90 11.52 17.01
N VAL A 103 -8.33 11.84 15.84
CA VAL A 103 -9.08 12.03 14.59
C VAL A 103 -9.85 10.76 14.21
N LEU A 104 -9.18 9.59 14.24
CA LEU A 104 -9.82 8.33 13.92
C LEU A 104 -10.91 7.95 14.93
N ALA A 105 -10.65 8.11 16.22
CA ALA A 105 -11.63 7.80 17.27
C ALA A 105 -12.87 8.69 17.18
N ALA A 106 -12.69 9.99 16.92
CA ALA A 106 -13.79 10.92 16.69
C ALA A 106 -14.61 10.51 15.46
N TRP A 107 -13.95 10.20 14.35
CA TRP A 107 -14.63 9.74 13.13
C TRP A 107 -15.42 8.45 13.36
N ILE A 108 -14.83 7.43 13.98
CA ILE A 108 -15.54 6.17 14.30
C ILE A 108 -16.73 6.42 15.21
N ALA A 109 -16.57 7.26 16.25
CA ALA A 109 -17.65 7.57 17.17
C ALA A 109 -18.82 8.25 16.46
N ASP A 110 -18.54 9.22 15.59
CA ASP A 110 -19.58 9.96 14.87
C ASP A 110 -20.25 9.11 13.79
N GLU A 111 -19.48 8.30 13.06
CA GLU A 111 -20.01 7.36 12.08
C GLU A 111 -20.87 6.28 12.74
N SER A 112 -20.45 5.76 13.90
CA SER A 112 -21.24 4.77 14.66
C SER A 112 -22.54 5.37 15.22
N LYS A 113 -22.52 6.64 15.68
CA LYS A 113 -23.77 7.33 16.06
C LYS A 113 -24.72 7.50 14.88
N ARG A 114 -24.18 7.76 13.69
CA ARG A 114 -24.94 8.03 12.47
C ARG A 114 -25.51 6.77 11.82
N ALA A 115 -24.72 5.70 11.76
CA ALA A 115 -25.01 4.48 10.99
C ALA A 115 -25.16 3.22 11.87
N GLY A 116 -24.99 3.33 13.19
CA GLY A 116 -25.05 2.22 14.15
C GLY A 116 -23.73 1.47 14.29
N GLU A 117 -23.05 1.22 13.17
CA GLU A 117 -21.74 0.58 13.12
C GLU A 117 -20.93 1.06 11.91
N ILE A 118 -19.62 0.77 11.93
CA ILE A 118 -18.74 1.01 10.79
C ILE A 118 -18.53 -0.28 10.00
N HIS A 119 -18.53 -0.17 8.67
CA HIS A 119 -18.22 -1.25 7.75
C HIS A 119 -17.01 -0.89 6.90
N PRO A 120 -15.78 -1.00 7.44
CA PRO A 120 -14.58 -0.73 6.67
C PRO A 120 -14.48 -1.71 5.50
N ALA A 121 -14.24 -1.18 4.31
CA ALA A 121 -14.02 -1.96 3.10
C ALA A 121 -12.81 -1.39 2.35
N ALA A 122 -11.98 -2.27 1.81
CA ALA A 122 -10.95 -1.86 0.87
C ALA A 122 -11.61 -1.46 -0.46
N ASP A 123 -11.24 -0.31 -0.99
CA ASP A 123 -11.66 0.16 -2.30
C ASP A 123 -10.79 -0.41 -3.44
N ASN A 124 -9.72 -1.15 -3.08
CA ASN A 124 -8.77 -1.76 -3.99
C ASN A 124 -8.09 -0.73 -4.91
N ASN A 125 -7.85 0.47 -4.40
CA ASN A 125 -7.20 1.55 -5.13
C ASN A 125 -5.77 1.21 -5.61
N TRP A 126 -5.14 0.19 -5.02
CA TRP A 126 -3.85 -0.29 -5.50
C TRP A 126 -3.75 -1.79 -5.59
N ARG A 127 -2.89 -2.22 -6.52
CA ARG A 127 -2.54 -3.62 -6.72
C ARG A 127 -1.11 -3.77 -7.22
N LEU A 128 -0.53 -4.96 -7.12
CA LEU A 128 0.67 -5.34 -7.84
C LEU A 128 0.33 -5.40 -9.34
N ALA A 129 1.24 -4.87 -10.15
CA ALA A 129 1.16 -5.05 -11.59
C ALA A 129 1.37 -6.54 -11.92
N PRO A 130 0.70 -7.07 -12.96
CA PRO A 130 0.94 -8.44 -13.41
C PRO A 130 2.42 -8.66 -13.73
N ILE A 131 2.94 -9.79 -13.27
CA ILE A 131 4.30 -10.23 -13.54
C ILE A 131 4.25 -11.17 -14.74
N ALA A 132 4.63 -10.66 -15.90
CA ALA A 132 4.82 -11.45 -17.12
C ALA A 132 6.25 -11.99 -17.19
N GLY A 133 6.41 -13.23 -17.65
CA GLY A 133 7.72 -13.82 -17.91
C GLY A 133 7.65 -15.32 -18.17
N ASP A 134 8.77 -15.88 -18.62
CA ASP A 134 8.86 -17.29 -19.01
C ASP A 134 8.92 -18.25 -17.82
N LYS A 135 9.22 -17.71 -16.63
CA LYS A 135 9.32 -18.51 -15.41
C LYS A 135 7.96 -18.60 -14.73
N LYS A 136 7.52 -19.83 -14.47
CA LYS A 136 6.36 -20.10 -13.62
C LYS A 136 6.64 -19.56 -12.21
N LEU A 137 5.82 -18.61 -11.77
CA LEU A 137 5.89 -18.05 -10.42
C LEU A 137 5.25 -19.01 -9.41
N ASP A 138 5.89 -19.16 -8.26
CA ASP A 138 5.35 -19.87 -7.10
C ASP A 138 5.45 -18.96 -5.88
N ILE A 139 4.42 -18.13 -5.70
CA ILE A 139 4.35 -17.15 -4.63
C ILE A 139 3.34 -17.66 -3.62
N ARG A 140 3.81 -17.88 -2.40
CA ARG A 140 3.03 -18.45 -1.31
C ARG A 140 3.09 -17.55 -0.08
N PHE A 141 2.03 -17.53 0.70
CA PHE A 141 1.97 -16.84 1.98
C PHE A 141 1.08 -17.62 2.96
N GLU A 142 1.32 -17.39 4.24
CA GLU A 142 0.58 -17.99 5.35
C GLU A 142 -0.58 -17.10 5.79
N THR A 143 -1.68 -17.73 6.19
CA THR A 143 -2.84 -17.05 6.76
C THR A 143 -3.61 -17.98 7.69
N SER A 144 -4.61 -17.44 8.40
CA SER A 144 -5.47 -18.23 9.28
C SER A 144 -6.06 -19.44 8.54
N PRO A 145 -6.04 -20.64 9.15
CA PRO A 145 -6.55 -21.85 8.51
C PRO A 145 -8.09 -21.97 8.53
N SER A 146 -8.78 -20.98 9.10
CA SER A 146 -10.23 -21.03 9.35
C SER A 146 -11.07 -20.92 8.07
N ASP A 147 -12.26 -21.52 8.09
CA ASP A 147 -13.25 -21.39 7.02
C ASP A 147 -13.66 -19.92 6.77
N LYS A 148 -13.67 -19.10 7.84
CA LYS A 148 -13.91 -17.65 7.74
C LYS A 148 -12.84 -16.96 6.89
N ALA A 149 -11.56 -17.29 7.08
CA ALA A 149 -10.48 -16.76 6.27
C ALA A 149 -10.56 -17.26 4.82
N ALA A 150 -10.87 -18.54 4.62
CA ALA A 150 -11.06 -19.10 3.28
C ALA A 150 -12.21 -18.43 2.51
N ALA A 151 -13.34 -18.20 3.18
CA ALA A 151 -14.48 -17.48 2.60
C ALA A 151 -14.11 -16.02 2.27
N PHE A 152 -13.41 -15.33 3.16
CA PHE A 152 -12.94 -13.97 2.93
C PHE A 152 -12.01 -13.88 1.72
N ILE A 153 -11.04 -14.79 1.57
CA ILE A 153 -10.13 -14.83 0.41
C ILE A 153 -10.91 -15.09 -0.87
N LYS A 154 -11.86 -16.03 -0.85
CA LYS A 154 -12.70 -16.34 -2.02
C LYS A 154 -13.55 -15.15 -2.46
N GLU A 155 -14.08 -14.37 -1.51
CA GLU A 155 -14.97 -13.24 -1.78
C GLU A 155 -14.22 -11.95 -2.13
N LYS A 156 -13.10 -11.67 -1.44
CA LYS A 156 -12.40 -10.38 -1.48
C LYS A 156 -11.01 -10.44 -2.13
N GLY A 157 -10.54 -11.61 -2.52
CA GLY A 157 -9.24 -11.77 -3.17
C GLY A 157 -9.15 -10.96 -4.46
N GLN A 158 -8.11 -10.13 -4.59
CA GLN A 158 -7.85 -9.35 -5.82
C GLN A 158 -7.14 -10.16 -6.90
N TYR A 159 -6.62 -11.34 -6.56
CA TYR A 159 -5.90 -12.23 -7.47
C TYR A 159 -6.47 -13.65 -7.35
N PRO A 160 -6.27 -14.50 -8.37
CA PRO A 160 -6.53 -15.93 -8.22
C PRO A 160 -5.64 -16.50 -7.10
N MET A 161 -6.29 -17.13 -6.12
CA MET A 161 -5.63 -17.64 -4.93
C MET A 161 -6.17 -19.03 -4.60
N ASN A 162 -5.27 -19.96 -4.28
CA ASN A 162 -5.61 -21.34 -3.95
C ASN A 162 -4.89 -21.77 -2.67
N LYS A 163 -5.62 -22.41 -1.75
CA LYS A 163 -4.98 -23.10 -0.62
C LYS A 163 -4.21 -24.31 -1.17
N VAL A 164 -2.92 -24.38 -0.88
CA VAL A 164 -2.03 -25.45 -1.39
C VAL A 164 -1.52 -26.38 -0.29
N ALA A 165 -1.48 -25.91 0.97
CA ALA A 165 -1.03 -26.72 2.10
C ALA A 165 -1.51 -26.11 3.43
N THR A 166 -1.14 -26.79 4.52
CA THR A 166 -1.06 -26.25 5.87
C THR A 166 0.38 -26.46 6.33
N ASP A 167 0.99 -25.47 6.99
CA ASP A 167 2.33 -25.62 7.56
C ASP A 167 2.33 -26.51 8.83
N ASP A 168 3.49 -26.68 9.44
CA ASP A 168 3.71 -27.51 10.63
C ASP A 168 3.16 -26.90 11.92
N ILE A 169 2.93 -25.59 11.95
CA ILE A 169 2.35 -24.86 13.09
C ILE A 169 0.85 -24.55 12.93
N GLY A 170 0.25 -24.98 11.81
CA GLY A 170 -1.19 -24.97 11.55
C GLY A 170 -1.72 -23.81 10.70
N PHE A 171 -0.89 -22.94 10.12
CA PHE A 171 -1.36 -21.92 9.17
C PHE A 171 -1.68 -22.51 7.81
N ALA A 172 -2.70 -21.98 7.14
CA ALA A 172 -2.97 -22.34 5.76
C ALA A 172 -1.99 -21.61 4.83
N ILE A 173 -1.38 -22.36 3.91
CA ILE A 173 -0.53 -21.81 2.87
C ILE A 173 -1.38 -21.61 1.62
N TYR A 174 -1.43 -20.36 1.15
CA TYR A 174 -2.10 -19.99 -0.10
C TYR A 174 -1.06 -19.62 -1.15
N GLN A 175 -1.25 -20.14 -2.36
CA GLN A 175 -0.55 -19.69 -3.56
C GLN A 175 -1.35 -18.56 -4.21
N VAL A 176 -0.66 -17.50 -4.61
CA VAL A 176 -1.23 -16.37 -5.38
C VAL A 176 -0.68 -16.35 -6.81
N ASP A 177 -1.56 -16.13 -7.77
CA ASP A 177 -1.21 -15.97 -9.19
C ASP A 177 -1.10 -14.47 -9.54
N LEU A 178 0.13 -13.99 -9.66
CA LEU A 178 0.41 -12.61 -10.10
C LEU A 178 0.62 -12.48 -11.60
N SER A 179 0.37 -13.51 -12.41
CA SER A 179 0.43 -13.39 -13.88
C SER A 179 -0.77 -12.65 -14.49
N LYS A 180 -1.77 -12.31 -13.67
CA LYS A 180 -3.06 -11.73 -14.07
C LYS A 180 -3.33 -10.37 -13.43
#